data_AF-A0A350KPK2-F1
#
_entry.id   AF-A0A350KPK2-F1
#
_cell.length_a   1.000
_cell.length_b   1.000
_cell.length_c   1.000
_cell.angle_alpha   90.00
_cell.angle_beta   90.00
_cell.angle_gamma   90.00
#
_symmetry.space_group_name_H-M   'P 1'
#
loop_
_entity.id
_entity.type
_entity.pdbx_description
1 polymer ?
#
loop_
_entity_poly.entity_id
_entity_poly.type
_entity_poly.pdbx_seq_one_letter_code
_entity_poly.pdbx_strand_id
1 'polypeptide(L)'
;PLVETAVEKNIVVGAICDATTFLARLGVLNTVAHTGNMPSDLKLFPNYTGEKHYQPLPAVRDGKIVTANGCAPLEFARESIVALGLLNESDAGRWYNAFKFGLYESTADALWWFERIKTV
;
A
#
# COMPACT_ATOMS: atom_id res chain seq x y z
N PRO A 1 3.96 3.57 21.10
CA PRO A 1 4.30 2.24 20.53
C PRO A 1 5.03 2.34 19.17
N LEU A 2 5.64 1.24 18.68
CA LEU A 2 6.49 1.25 17.46
C LEU A 2 5.85 1.96 16.26
N VAL A 3 4.56 1.69 16.00
CA VAL A 3 3.82 2.30 14.89
C VAL A 3 3.66 3.81 15.05
N GLU A 4 3.21 4.29 16.22
CA GLU A 4 3.05 5.72 16.49
C GLU A 4 4.37 6.47 16.29
N THR A 5 5.46 5.92 16.84
CA THR A 5 6.80 6.50 16.66
C THR A 5 7.26 6.52 15.20
N ALA A 6 6.90 5.50 14.41
CA ALA A 6 7.18 5.48 12.98
C ALA A 6 6.40 6.58 12.24
N VAL A 7 5.11 6.74 12.54
CA VAL A 7 4.26 7.80 11.97
C VAL A 7 4.77 9.19 12.36
N GLU A 8 5.07 9.43 13.64
CA GLU A 8 5.62 10.68 14.16
C GLU A 8 6.96 11.06 13.50
N LYS A 9 7.80 10.06 13.22
CA LYS A 9 9.09 10.23 12.53
C LYS A 9 8.98 10.22 11.00
N ASN A 10 7.77 10.20 10.44
CA ASN A 10 7.51 10.16 9.01
C ASN A 10 8.21 8.98 8.28
N ILE A 11 8.29 7.83 8.97
CA ILE A 11 8.79 6.56 8.42
C ILE A 11 7.64 5.89 7.67
N VAL A 12 7.95 5.20 6.56
CA VAL A 12 6.94 4.43 5.81
C VAL A 12 6.33 3.36 6.71
N VAL A 13 4.99 3.32 6.76
CA VAL A 13 4.21 2.32 7.49
C VAL A 13 3.29 1.63 6.49
N GLY A 14 3.53 0.35 6.25
CA GLY A 14 2.68 -0.51 5.44
C GLY A 14 1.85 -1.47 6.29
N ALA A 15 0.55 -1.57 6.03
CA ALA A 15 -0.35 -2.50 6.67
C ALA A 15 -1.22 -3.23 5.64
N ILE A 16 -1.22 -4.56 5.68
CA ILE A 16 -2.02 -5.41 4.80
C ILE A 16 -2.87 -6.35 5.65
N CYS A 17 -4.09 -6.66 5.19
CA CYS A 17 -5.01 -7.55 5.91
C CYS A 17 -5.32 -7.00 7.33
N ASP A 18 -5.36 -7.84 8.37
CA ASP A 18 -5.69 -7.40 9.73
C ASP A 18 -4.69 -6.40 10.35
N ALA A 19 -3.53 -6.20 9.74
CA ALA A 19 -2.67 -5.08 10.13
C ALA A 19 -3.37 -3.72 9.92
N THR A 20 -4.26 -3.58 8.93
CA THR A 20 -5.06 -2.35 8.74
C THR A 20 -6.02 -2.15 9.90
N THR A 21 -6.61 -3.24 10.39
CA THR A 21 -7.48 -3.26 11.57
C THR A 21 -6.72 -2.84 12.83
N PHE A 22 -5.46 -3.27 12.98
CA PHE A 22 -4.58 -2.79 14.04
C PHE A 22 -4.28 -1.28 13.92
N LEU A 23 -4.03 -0.76 12.71
CA LEU A 23 -3.85 0.69 12.50
C LEU A 23 -5.13 1.49 12.81
N ALA A 24 -6.32 0.97 12.47
CA ALA A 24 -7.60 1.56 12.83
C ALA A 24 -7.75 1.63 14.37
N ARG A 25 -7.41 0.55 15.08
CA ARG A 25 -7.33 0.52 16.55
C ARG A 25 -6.32 1.50 17.13
N LEU A 26 -5.32 1.97 16.40
CA LEU A 26 -4.41 3.01 16.88
C LEU A 26 -4.88 4.42 16.52
N GLY A 27 -5.99 4.57 15.78
CA GLY A 27 -6.49 5.84 15.27
C GLY A 27 -5.66 6.42 14.11
N VAL A 28 -4.65 5.70 13.63
CA VAL A 28 -3.76 6.14 12.53
C VAL A 28 -4.56 6.39 11.25
N LEU A 29 -5.60 5.60 11.01
CA LEU A 29 -6.43 5.68 9.81
C LEU A 29 -7.51 6.78 9.85
N ASN A 30 -7.59 7.56 10.94
CA ASN A 30 -8.67 8.54 11.13
C ASN A 30 -8.53 9.80 10.25
N THR A 31 -7.33 10.07 9.73
CA THR A 31 -7.01 11.31 9.01
C THR A 31 -6.38 11.08 7.63
N VAL A 32 -6.21 9.83 7.21
CA VAL A 32 -5.54 9.46 5.96
C VAL A 32 -6.44 8.57 5.11
N ALA A 33 -6.34 8.70 3.79
CA ALA A 33 -6.97 7.77 2.86
C ALA A 33 -6.45 6.36 3.08
N HIS A 34 -7.34 5.38 3.13
CA HIS A 34 -6.97 3.99 3.43
C HIS A 34 -7.97 2.96 2.89
N THR A 35 -7.58 1.70 2.93
CA THR A 35 -8.42 0.52 2.70
C THR A 35 -8.12 -0.56 3.76
N GLY A 36 -8.77 -1.71 3.64
CA GLY A 36 -8.60 -2.89 4.48
C GLY A 36 -9.39 -4.06 3.89
N ASN A 37 -9.45 -5.19 4.59
CA ASN A 37 -10.23 -6.36 4.14
C ASN A 37 -11.70 -6.00 3.92
N MET A 38 -12.36 -5.51 4.96
CA MET A 38 -13.72 -5.00 4.91
C MET A 38 -13.84 -3.74 5.77
N PRO A 39 -14.70 -2.77 5.40
CA PRO A 39 -14.98 -1.61 6.24
C PRO A 39 -15.49 -2.01 7.65
N SER A 40 -16.22 -3.13 7.75
CA SER A 40 -16.75 -3.66 9.01
C SER A 40 -15.66 -4.02 10.02
N ASP A 41 -14.51 -4.51 9.54
CA ASP A 41 -13.42 -4.97 10.41
C ASP A 41 -12.76 -3.79 11.13
N LEU A 42 -12.64 -2.65 10.44
CA LEU A 42 -12.10 -1.41 11.01
C LEU A 42 -13.04 -0.83 12.07
N LYS A 43 -14.35 -0.99 11.87
CA LYS A 43 -15.41 -0.51 12.78
C LYS A 43 -15.56 -1.35 14.05
N LEU A 44 -14.84 -2.47 14.18
CA LEU A 44 -14.79 -3.23 15.43
C LEU A 44 -14.15 -2.43 16.58
N PHE A 45 -13.41 -1.35 16.26
CA PHE A 45 -12.68 -0.56 17.23
C PHE A 45 -13.34 0.81 17.43
N PRO A 46 -13.74 1.17 18.67
CA PRO A 46 -14.51 2.39 18.94
C PRO A 46 -13.74 3.69 18.68
N ASN A 47 -12.41 3.61 18.59
CA ASN A 47 -11.55 4.75 18.30
C ASN A 47 -11.25 4.95 16.80
N TYR A 48 -11.76 4.07 15.94
CA TYR A 48 -11.78 4.30 14.51
C TYR A 48 -12.91 5.28 14.13
N THR A 49 -12.53 6.41 13.56
CA THR A 49 -13.42 7.48 13.08
C THR A 49 -13.18 7.85 11.61
N GLY A 50 -12.32 7.08 10.94
CA GLY A 50 -11.82 7.34 9.59
C GLY A 50 -12.73 6.93 8.44
N GLU A 51 -14.00 6.56 8.68
CA GLU A 51 -14.88 5.98 7.64
C GLU A 51 -14.97 6.83 6.37
N LYS A 52 -14.98 8.16 6.50
CA LYS A 52 -15.01 9.10 5.36
C LYS A 52 -13.77 9.05 4.46
N HIS A 53 -12.68 8.46 4.95
CA HIS A 53 -11.41 8.30 4.23
C HIS A 53 -11.20 6.89 3.66
N TYR A 54 -12.11 5.95 3.98
CA TYR A 54 -12.03 4.59 3.45
C TYR A 54 -12.33 4.59 1.95
N GLN A 55 -11.50 3.89 1.18
CA GLN A 55 -11.68 3.68 -0.25
C GLN A 55 -11.78 2.18 -0.55
N PRO A 56 -12.82 1.72 -1.27
CA PRO A 56 -12.98 0.31 -1.62
C PRO A 56 -12.06 -0.08 -2.78
N LEU A 57 -10.74 0.00 -2.54
CA LEU A 57 -9.68 -0.30 -3.49
C LEU A 57 -8.77 -1.41 -2.93
N PRO A 58 -8.05 -2.16 -3.80
CA PRO A 58 -7.16 -3.23 -3.36
C PRO A 58 -6.03 -2.76 -2.43
N ALA A 59 -5.42 -1.61 -2.77
CA ALA A 59 -4.43 -0.92 -1.97
C ALA A 59 -4.62 0.60 -2.09
N VAL A 60 -4.26 1.33 -1.05
CA VAL A 60 -4.31 2.80 -0.97
C VAL A 60 -3.03 3.29 -0.32
N ARG A 61 -2.45 4.34 -0.89
CA ARG A 61 -1.32 5.07 -0.32
C ARG A 61 -1.72 6.52 -0.08
N ASP A 62 -1.49 6.98 1.13
CA ASP A 62 -1.58 8.39 1.49
C ASP A 62 -0.25 8.81 2.14
N GLY A 63 0.56 9.54 1.38
CA GLY A 63 1.92 9.88 1.76
C GLY A 63 2.78 8.66 2.09
N LYS A 64 3.10 8.48 3.39
CA LYS A 64 3.94 7.40 3.93
C LYS A 64 3.14 6.24 4.53
N ILE A 65 1.81 6.30 4.52
CA ILE A 65 0.93 5.24 4.98
C ILE A 65 0.44 4.45 3.75
N VAL A 66 0.67 3.14 3.76
CA VAL A 66 0.21 2.22 2.72
C VAL A 66 -0.71 1.18 3.37
N THR A 67 -1.92 1.04 2.85
CA THR A 67 -2.90 0.05 3.32
C THR A 67 -3.37 -0.83 2.17
N ALA A 68 -3.67 -2.10 2.45
CA ALA A 68 -4.20 -3.02 1.45
C ALA A 68 -5.06 -4.13 2.09
N ASN A 69 -5.98 -4.69 1.30
CA ASN A 69 -6.64 -5.94 1.69
C ASN A 69 -5.71 -7.15 1.51
N GLY A 70 -5.99 -8.25 2.20
CA GLY A 70 -5.16 -9.46 2.19
C GLY A 70 -5.04 -10.15 0.84
N CYS A 71 -5.94 -9.87 -0.11
CA CYS A 71 -5.93 -10.42 -1.46
C CYS A 71 -5.13 -9.55 -2.46
N ALA A 72 -4.53 -8.45 -2.00
CA ALA A 72 -3.86 -7.47 -2.86
C ALA A 72 -2.35 -7.32 -2.57
N PRO A 73 -1.56 -8.42 -2.45
CA PRO A 73 -0.14 -8.31 -2.12
C PRO A 73 0.67 -7.57 -3.21
N LEU A 74 0.27 -7.69 -4.49
CA LEU A 74 0.98 -7.05 -5.59
C LEU A 74 0.70 -5.54 -5.62
N GLU A 75 -0.54 -5.12 -5.42
CA GLU A 75 -0.94 -3.72 -5.32
C GLU A 75 -0.31 -3.08 -4.07
N PHE A 76 -0.28 -3.80 -2.93
CA PHE A 76 0.44 -3.37 -1.72
C PHE A 76 1.93 -3.14 -1.98
N ALA A 77 2.59 -4.06 -2.68
CA ALA A 77 3.99 -3.94 -3.02
C ALA A 77 4.25 -2.74 -3.95
N ARG A 78 3.39 -2.51 -4.96
CA ARG A 78 3.47 -1.34 -5.85
C ARG A 78 3.47 -0.04 -5.05
N GLU A 79 2.49 0.14 -4.17
CA GLU A 79 2.38 1.35 -3.36
C GLU A 79 3.53 1.49 -2.37
N SER A 80 4.01 0.37 -1.80
CA SER A 80 5.15 0.38 -0.88
C SER A 80 6.44 0.82 -1.57
N ILE A 81 6.69 0.36 -2.79
CA ILE A 81 7.84 0.77 -3.61
C ILE A 81 7.83 2.28 -3.85
N VAL A 82 6.67 2.85 -4.16
CA VAL A 82 6.51 4.30 -4.36
C VAL A 82 6.70 5.05 -3.04
N ALA A 83 6.09 4.59 -1.95
CA ALA A 83 6.23 5.22 -0.62
C ALA A 83 7.69 5.25 -0.13
N LEU A 84 8.46 4.21 -0.45
CA LEU A 84 9.90 4.10 -0.15
C LEU A 84 10.77 4.96 -1.08
N GLY A 85 10.23 5.52 -2.16
CA GLY A 85 10.97 6.31 -3.14
C GLY A 85 11.90 5.48 -4.02
N LEU A 86 11.66 4.18 -4.13
CA LEU A 86 12.48 3.27 -4.94
C LEU A 86 12.18 3.40 -6.43
N LEU A 87 10.90 3.59 -6.78
CA LEU A 87 10.43 3.89 -8.13
C LEU A 87 9.45 5.08 -8.07
N ASN A 88 9.44 5.91 -9.12
CA ASN A 88 8.36 6.87 -9.32
C ASN A 88 7.06 6.15 -9.74
N GLU A 89 5.93 6.86 -9.78
CA GLU A 89 4.62 6.25 -10.06
C GLU A 89 4.53 5.57 -11.43
N SER A 90 5.18 6.14 -12.46
CA SER A 90 5.23 5.57 -13.80
C SER A 90 6.01 4.26 -13.80
N ASP A 91 7.23 4.27 -13.26
CA ASP A 91 8.09 3.09 -13.17
C ASP A 91 7.47 1.98 -12.30
N ALA A 92 6.82 2.35 -11.19
CA ALA A 92 6.07 1.40 -10.37
C ALA A 92 4.87 0.80 -11.11
N GLY A 93 4.21 1.57 -12.00
CA GLY A 93 3.16 1.07 -12.88
C GLY A 93 3.68 0.02 -13.87
N ARG A 94 4.86 0.27 -14.47
CA ARG A 94 5.50 -0.71 -15.36
C ARG A 94 5.90 -1.98 -14.60
N TRP A 95 6.51 -1.82 -13.44
CA TRP A 95 6.82 -2.94 -12.54
C TRP A 95 5.54 -3.73 -12.23
N TYR A 96 4.47 -3.07 -11.83
CA TYR A 96 3.19 -3.72 -11.55
C TYR A 96 2.67 -4.52 -12.74
N ASN A 97 2.64 -3.94 -13.95
CA ASN A 97 2.16 -4.64 -15.14
C ASN A 97 3.00 -5.88 -15.47
N ALA A 98 4.33 -5.79 -15.36
CA ALA A 98 5.23 -6.91 -15.62
C ALA A 98 4.93 -8.11 -14.71
N PHE A 99 4.64 -7.87 -13.43
CA PHE A 99 4.34 -8.93 -12.46
C PHE A 99 2.85 -9.32 -12.41
N LYS A 100 1.94 -8.45 -12.87
CA LYS A 100 0.50 -8.73 -12.95
C LYS A 100 0.16 -9.64 -14.13
N PHE A 101 0.72 -9.33 -15.30
CA PHE A 101 0.38 -10.01 -16.57
C PHE A 101 1.51 -10.93 -17.07
N GLY A 102 2.69 -10.84 -16.46
CA GLY A 102 3.84 -11.67 -16.83
C GLY A 102 4.53 -11.21 -18.11
N LEU A 103 5.59 -11.94 -18.48
CA LEU A 103 6.50 -11.57 -19.57
C LEU A 103 5.82 -11.51 -20.94
N TYR A 104 4.91 -12.44 -21.24
CA TYR A 104 4.35 -12.56 -22.59
C TYR A 104 3.20 -11.59 -22.85
N GLU A 105 2.36 -11.32 -21.85
CA GLU A 105 1.27 -10.35 -21.99
C GLU A 105 1.74 -8.91 -21.76
N SER A 106 2.79 -8.70 -20.97
CA SER A 106 3.37 -7.38 -20.70
C SER A 106 4.86 -7.31 -21.06
N THR A 107 5.20 -7.69 -22.30
CA THR A 107 6.59 -7.79 -22.75
C THR A 107 7.36 -6.47 -22.64
N ALA A 108 6.77 -5.35 -23.02
CA ALA A 108 7.46 -4.05 -22.98
C ALA A 108 7.85 -3.64 -21.55
N ASP A 109 6.98 -3.90 -20.56
CA ASP A 109 7.26 -3.57 -19.16
C ASP A 109 8.18 -4.62 -18.51
N ALA A 110 8.01 -5.89 -18.85
CA ALA A 110 8.89 -6.94 -18.36
C ALA A 110 10.35 -6.78 -18.85
N LEU A 111 10.54 -6.48 -20.15
CA LEU A 111 11.88 -6.20 -20.68
C LEU A 111 12.50 -4.96 -20.05
N TRP A 112 11.71 -3.89 -19.88
CA TRP A 112 12.18 -2.71 -19.15
C TRP A 112 12.61 -3.03 -17.73
N TRP A 113 11.85 -3.86 -17.01
CA TRP A 113 12.21 -4.27 -15.67
C TRP A 113 13.55 -5.01 -15.64
N PHE A 114 13.75 -5.97 -16.55
CA PHE A 114 14.99 -6.72 -16.65
C PHE A 114 16.20 -5.87 -17.04
N GLU A 115 16.03 -4.84 -17.88
CA GLU A 115 17.11 -3.90 -18.15
C GLU A 115 17.41 -3.00 -16.95
N ARG A 116 16.38 -2.52 -16.25
CA ARG A 116 16.54 -1.65 -15.08
C ARG A 116 17.36 -2.33 -13.98
N ILE A 117 17.05 -3.57 -13.64
CA ILE A 117 17.71 -4.27 -12.52
C ILE A 117 19.20 -4.57 -12.76
N LYS A 118 19.71 -4.40 -13.99
CA LYS A 118 21.14 -4.50 -14.29
C LYS A 118 21.91 -3.23 -13.92
N THR A 119 21.21 -2.13 -13.66
CA THR A 119 21.79 -0.79 -13.48
C THR A 119 21.69 -0.26 -12.04
N VAL A 120 21.13 -1.06 -11.13
CA VAL A 120 21.06 -0.81 -9.69
C VAL A 120 22.17 -1.52 -8.93
#